data_AF-A0AAJ6P8X7-F1
#
_entry.id   AF-A0AAJ6P8X7-F1
#
_cell.length_a   1.000
_cell.length_b   1.000
_cell.length_c   1.000
_cell.angle_alpha   90.00
_cell.angle_beta   90.00
_cell.angle_gamma   90.00
#
_symmetry.space_group_name_H-M   'P 1'
#
loop_
_entity.id
_entity.type
_entity.pdbx_description
1 polymer ?
#
loop_
_entity_poly.entity_id
_entity_poly.type
_entity_poly.pdbx_seq_one_letter_code
_entity_poly.pdbx_strand_id
1 'polypeptide(L)' 'MRETFILETLKGERKGQHSIRINEQYRICFMWTAEGTCEVEIVDYHD' A
#
# COMPACT_ATOMS: atom_id res chain seq x y z
N MET A 1 16.88 -13.22 5.93
CA MET A 1 16.56 -11.99 6.69
C MET A 1 17.10 -10.78 5.92
N ARG A 2 16.29 -10.25 5.00
CA ARG A 2 16.43 -8.90 4.44
C ARG A 2 15.02 -8.47 4.02
N GLU A 3 14.26 -8.01 5.01
CA GLU A 3 12.96 -7.37 4.77
C GLU A 3 13.24 -5.90 4.49
N THR A 4 13.41 -5.57 3.21
CA THR A 4 13.46 -4.18 2.79
C THR A 4 12.02 -3.68 2.72
N PHE A 5 11.58 -2.98 3.76
CA PHE A 5 10.37 -2.17 3.74
C PHE A 5 10.58 -1.04 2.72
N ILE A 6 10.16 -1.26 1.47
CA ILE A 6 10.23 -0.22 0.44
C ILE A 6 8.98 0.67 0.60
N LEU A 7 9.17 1.80 1.27
CA LEU A 7 8.19 2.88 1.33
C LEU A 7 8.39 3.77 0.09
N GLU A 8 7.82 3.39 -1.06
CA GLU A 8 7.86 4.25 -2.25
C GLU A 8 6.63 5.14 -2.30
N THR A 9 6.86 6.46 -2.36
CA THR A 9 5.80 7.41 -2.70
C THR A 9 5.45 7.25 -4.17
N LEU A 10 4.33 6.60 -4.47
CA LEU A 10 3.82 6.48 -5.83
C LEU A 10 3.56 7.88 -6.41
N LYS A 11 4.21 8.23 -7.52
CA LYS A 11 3.99 9.50 -8.24
C LYS A 11 2.77 9.36 -9.16
N GLY A 12 1.81 10.28 -9.05
CA GLY A 12 0.55 10.31 -9.82
C GLY A 12 -0.66 10.63 -8.95
N GLU A 13 -1.87 10.22 -9.38
CA GLU A 13 -3.18 10.37 -8.70
C GLU A 13 -3.26 9.75 -7.28
N ARG A 14 -2.24 9.03 -6.82
CA ARG A 14 -2.22 8.28 -5.54
C ARG A 14 -1.23 8.82 -4.52
N LYS A 15 -0.94 10.13 -4.55
CA LYS A 15 -0.14 10.79 -3.51
C LYS A 15 -0.80 10.63 -2.14
N GLY A 16 -0.14 9.93 -1.22
CA GLY A 16 -0.63 9.70 0.16
C GLY A 16 -1.16 8.30 0.43
N GLN A 17 -1.23 7.43 -0.58
CA GLN A 17 -1.52 6.01 -0.36
C GLN A 17 -0.27 5.24 0.07
N HIS A 18 -0.48 4.33 1.00
CA HIS A 18 0.47 3.35 1.51
C HIS A 18 0.01 1.95 1.14
N SER A 19 0.93 0.99 1.11
CA SER A 19 0.57 -0.41 0.92
C SER A 19 1.33 -1.36 1.84
N ILE A 20 0.66 -2.45 2.24
CA ILE A 20 1.22 -3.59 2.96
C ILE A 20 1.12 -4.83 2.07
N ARG A 21 2.24 -5.52 1.89
CA ARG A 21 2.27 -6.78 1.14
C ARG A 21 1.73 -7.92 2.02
N ILE A 22 0.71 -8.64 1.53
CA ILE A 22 0.18 -9.83 2.22
C ILE A 22 1.00 -11.06 1.81
N ASN A 23 1.15 -11.26 0.50
CA ASN A 23 1.93 -12.36 -0.06
C ASN A 23 2.49 -11.95 -1.43
N GLU A 24 2.87 -12.91 -2.28
CA GLU A 24 3.38 -12.59 -3.61
C GLU A 24 2.35 -11.92 -4.51
N GLN A 25 1.06 -12.20 -4.30
CA GLN A 25 -0.03 -11.78 -5.18
C GLN A 25 -0.82 -10.58 -4.68
N TYR A 26 -1.03 -10.46 -3.38
CA TYR A 26 -1.95 -9.47 -2.82
C TYR A 26 -1.25 -8.38 -2.03
N ARG A 27 -1.80 -7.17 -2.13
CA ARG A 27 -1.45 -6.01 -1.29
C ARG A 27 -2.70 -5.39 -0.70
N ILE A 28 -2.56 -4.85 0.51
CA ILE A 28 -3.54 -3.92 1.08
C ILE A 28 -3.06 -2.52 0.74
N CYS A 29 -3.88 -1.72 0.08
CA CYS A 29 -3.67 -0.29 -0.13
C CYS A 29 -4.56 0.50 0.83
N PHE A 30 -4.04 1.59 1.40
CA PHE A 30 -4.80 2.45 2.31
C PHE A 30 -4.24 3.87 2.31
N MET A 31 -5.02 4.84 2.79
CA MET A 31 -4.53 6.18 3.09
C MET A 31 -4.39 6.40 4.59
N TRP A 32 -3.34 7.14 4.96
CA TRP A 32 -3.13 7.56 6.35
C TRP A 32 -3.66 8.97 6.55
N THR A 33 -4.61 9.14 7.46
CA THR A 33 -5.18 10.43 7.84
C THR A 33 -4.92 10.71 9.32
N ALA A 34 -5.20 11.94 9.76
CA ALA A 34 -5.10 12.30 11.18
C ALA A 34 -6.06 11.48 12.07
N GLU A 35 -7.14 10.95 11.49
CA GLU A 35 -8.19 10.18 12.19
C GLU A 35 -7.94 8.67 12.14
N GLY A 36 -6.94 8.21 11.37
CA GLY A 36 -6.61 6.81 11.18
C GLY A 36 -6.54 6.41 9.71
N THR A 37 -6.62 5.10 9.45
CA THR A 37 -6.58 4.54 8.09
C THR A 37 -7.94 4.61 7.42
N CYS A 38 -8.00 5.14 6.21
CA CYS A 38 -9.20 5.15 5.36
C CYS A 38 -8.89 4.56 3.97
N GLU A 39 -9.94 4.32 3.18
CA GLU A 39 -9.84 3.80 1.80
C GLU A 39 -8.98 2.52 1.71
N VAL A 40 -9.30 1.56 2.59
CA VAL A 40 -8.60 0.27 2.66
C VAL A 40 -9.12 -0.68 1.59
N GLU A 41 -8.24 -1.11 0.69
CA GLU A 41 -8.56 -2.02 -0.42
C GLU A 41 -7.54 -3.17 -0.50
N ILE A 42 -7.99 -4.37 -0.89
CA ILE A 42 -7.10 -5.48 -1.26
C ILE A 42 -7.01 -5.50 -2.78
N VAL A 43 -5.80 -5.38 -3.30
CA VAL A 43 -5.51 -5.42 -4.73
C VAL A 43 -4.70 -6.67 -5.09
N ASP A 44 -5.07 -7.31 -6.18
CA ASP A 44 -4.23 -8.27 -6.88
C ASP A 44 -3.24 -7.49 -7.76
N TYR A 45 -1.96 -7.81 -7.65
CA TYR A 45 -0.88 -7.14 -8.39
C TYR A 45 -0.36 -7.95 -9.57
N HIS A 46 -0.97 -9.09 -9.90
CA HIS A 46 -0.57 -9.97 -11.01
C HIS A 46 -1.49 -9.95 -12.25
N ASP A 47 -2.51 -9.08 -12.29
CA ASP A 47 -3.30 -8.85 -13.50
C ASP A 47 -2.54 -8.06 -14.58
#